data_AF-A0A1N6QDJ1-F1
#
_entry.id   AF-A0A1N6QDJ1-F1
#
_cell.length_a   1.000
_cell.length_b   1.000
_cell.length_c   1.000
_cell.angle_alpha   90.00
_cell.angle_beta   90.00
_cell.angle_gamma   90.00
#
_symmetry.space_group_name_H-M   'P 1'
#
loop_
_entity.id
_entity.type
_entity.pdbx_description
1 polymer ?
#
loop_
_entity_poly.entity_id
_entity_poly.type
_entity_poly.pdbx_seq_one_letter_code
_entity_poly.pdbx_strand_id
1 'polypeptide(L)' 'MSDTASKAKETRLFLFLVIFLFPILSVAIVGGYGFLVWIIQIFAGPPGPPG' A
#
# COMPACT_ATOMS: atom_id res chain seq x y z
N MET A 1 -1.47 -35.74 17.39
CA MET A 1 -2.02 -34.47 17.92
C MET A 1 -1.09 -33.30 17.54
N SER A 2 -0.88 -33.05 16.25
CA SER A 2 0.13 -32.08 15.76
C SER A 2 -0.41 -31.07 14.73
N ASP A 3 -1.73 -30.96 14.59
CA ASP A 3 -2.35 -30.11 13.56
C ASP A 3 -2.56 -28.64 14.01
N THR A 4 -2.56 -28.39 15.33
CA THR A 4 -2.83 -27.05 15.89
C THR A 4 -1.64 -26.09 15.73
N ALA A 5 -0.41 -26.61 15.81
CA ALA A 5 0.80 -25.80 15.73
C ALA A 5 1.06 -25.24 14.30
N SER A 6 0.62 -25.94 13.25
CA SER A 6 0.75 -25.47 11.87
C SER A 6 -0.25 -24.36 11.57
N LYS A 7 -1.52 -24.55 11.94
CA LYS A 7 -2.59 -23.55 11.74
C LYS A 7 -2.30 -22.22 12.43
N ALA A 8 -1.79 -22.25 13.67
CA ALA A 8 -1.43 -21.03 14.40
C ALA A 8 -0.32 -20.22 13.72
N LYS A 9 0.62 -20.88 13.03
CA LYS A 9 1.69 -20.21 12.28
C LYS A 9 1.17 -19.56 10.99
N GLU A 10 0.29 -20.24 10.26
CA GLU A 10 -0.35 -19.68 9.06
C GLU A 10 -1.20 -18.45 9.39
N THR A 11 -2.02 -18.50 10.45
CA THR A 11 -2.84 -17.34 10.86
C THR A 11 -1.97 -16.15 11.27
N ARG A 12 -0.84 -16.38 11.96
CA ARG A 12 0.10 -15.32 12.33
C ARG A 12 0.80 -14.71 11.11
N LEU A 13 1.18 -15.53 10.12
CA LEU A 13 1.74 -15.05 8.86
C LEU A 13 0.69 -14.25 8.07
N PHE A 14 -0.54 -14.73 8.01
CA PHE A 14 -1.65 -14.02 7.38
C PHE A 14 -1.89 -12.65 8.02
N LEU A 15 -1.99 -12.59 9.36
CA LEU A 15 -2.11 -11.33 10.10
C LEU A 15 -0.92 -10.39 9.85
N PHE A 16 0.30 -10.93 9.83
CA PHE A 16 1.48 -10.14 9.52
C PHE A 16 1.43 -9.55 8.12
N LEU A 17 1.08 -10.35 7.10
CA LEU A 17 0.90 -9.86 5.75
C LEU A 17 -0.20 -8.80 5.69
N VAL A 18 -1.37 -9.04 6.29
CA VAL A 18 -2.46 -8.06 6.26
C VAL A 18 -2.09 -6.75 6.96
N ILE A 19 -1.41 -6.80 8.10
CA ILE A 19 -1.10 -5.59 8.89
C ILE A 19 0.12 -4.84 8.34
N PHE A 20 1.06 -5.52 7.68
CA PHE A 20 2.28 -4.88 7.17
C PHE A 20 2.26 -4.74 5.65
N LEU A 21 2.00 -5.81 4.91
CA LEU A 21 2.03 -5.80 3.45
C LEU A 21 1.01 -4.82 2.88
N PHE A 22 -0.25 -4.89 3.31
CA PHE A 22 -1.30 -4.03 2.74
C PHE A 22 -1.06 -2.54 3.04
N PRO A 23 -0.71 -2.12 4.27
CA PRO A 23 -0.38 -0.72 4.50
C PRO A 23 0.85 -0.23 3.74
N ILE A 24 1.92 -1.02 3.67
CA ILE A 24 3.12 -0.67 2.88
C ILE A 24 2.74 -0.53 1.41
N LEU A 25 1.96 -1.47 0.88
CA LEU A 25 1.49 -1.45 -0.50
C LEU A 25 0.60 -0.23 -0.77
N SER A 26 -0.29 0.12 0.17
CA SER A 26 -1.13 1.31 0.08
C SER A 26 -0.31 2.58 -0.01
N VAL A 27 0.70 2.76 0.84
CA VAL A 27 1.60 3.92 0.79
C VAL A 27 2.41 3.93 -0.50
N ALA A 28 2.93 2.78 -0.95
CA ALA A 28 3.68 2.69 -2.20
C ALA A 28 2.83 3.09 -3.42
N ILE A 29 1.59 2.61 -3.50
CA ILE A 29 0.67 2.91 -4.61
C ILE A 29 0.20 4.36 -4.54
N VAL A 30 -0.38 4.80 -3.42
CA VAL A 30 -0.94 6.16 -3.29
C VAL A 30 0.16 7.21 -3.34
N GLY A 31 1.26 6.98 -2.62
CA GLY A 31 2.42 7.87 -2.64
C GLY A 31 3.10 7.89 -4.01
N GLY A 32 3.31 6.73 -4.64
CA GLY A 32 3.87 6.64 -5.99
C GLY A 32 2.99 7.32 -7.04
N TYR A 33 1.68 7.14 -6.95
CA TYR A 33 0.72 7.82 -7.83
C TYR A 33 0.71 9.33 -7.63
N GLY A 34 0.63 9.80 -6.38
CA GLY A 34 0.70 11.22 -6.06
C GLY A 34 2.02 11.86 -6.51
N PHE A 35 3.14 11.15 -6.33
CA PHE A 35 4.45 11.58 -6.79
C PHE A 35 4.54 11.64 -8.32
N LEU A 36 3.97 10.65 -9.03
CA LEU A 36 3.88 10.66 -10.48
C LEU A 36 3.06 11.85 -10.97
N VAL A 37 1.88 12.09 -10.38
CA VAL A 37 1.05 13.25 -10.69
C VAL A 37 1.81 14.56 -10.43
N TRP A 38 2.54 14.66 -9.32
CA TRP A 38 3.37 15.83 -9.01
C TRP A 38 4.44 16.06 -10.08
N ILE A 39 5.14 15.02 -10.52
CA ILE A 39 6.10 15.12 -11.64
C ILE A 39 5.38 15.60 -12.91
N ILE A 40 4.23 15.02 -13.22
CA ILE A 40 3.43 15.43 -14.38
C ILE A 40 3.07 16.93 -14.28
N GLN A 41 2.71 17.42 -13.09
CA GLN A 41 2.42 18.84 -12.85
C GLN A 41 3.62 19.76 -13.06
N ILE A 42 4.85 19.30 -12.79
CA ILE A 42 6.06 20.09 -13.10
C ILE A 42 6.16 20.37 -14.60
N PHE A 43 5.77 19.41 -15.44
CA PHE A 43 5.84 19.56 -16.91
C PHE A 43 4.58 20.19 -17.52
N ALA A 44 3.39 19.83 -17.02
CA ALA A 44 2.10 20.26 -17.57
C ALA A 44 1.58 21.58 -16.95
N GLY A 45 2.21 22.06 -15.89
CA GLY A 45 1.74 23.18 -15.08
C GLY A 45 0.77 22.74 -13.96
N PRO A 46 0.59 23.56 -12.92
CA PRO A 46 -0.28 23.22 -11.79
C PRO A 46 -1.75 23.07 -12.23
N PRO A 47 -2.52 22.16 -11.60
CA PRO A 47 -3.95 22.02 -11.87
C PRO A 47 -4.65 23.35 -11.58
N GLY A 48 -5.34 23.90 -12.59
CA GLY A 48 -5.99 25.21 -12.48
C GLY A 48 -7.12 25.23 -11.44
N PRO A 49 -7.51 26.41 -10.92
CA PRO A 49 -8.61 26.54 -9.97
C PRO A 49 -9.91 25.93 -10.51
N PRO A 50 -10.73 25.26 -9.68
CA PRO A 50 -12.09 24.92 -10.06
C PRO A 50 -12.84 26.21 -10.36
N GLY A 51 -13.40 26.32 -11.56
CA GLY A 51 -14.24 27.46 -11.97
C GLY A 51 -15.50 27.60 -11.15
#